data_AF-A0A1F3KEP9-F1
#
_entry.id   AF-A0A1F3KEP9-F1
#
_cell.length_a   1.000
_cell.length_b   1.000
_cell.length_c   1.000
_cell.angle_alpha   90.00
_cell.angle_beta   90.00
_cell.angle_gamma   90.00
#
_symmetry.space_group_name_H-M   'P 1'
#
loop_
_entity.id
_entity.type
_entity.pdbx_description
1 polymer ?
#
loop_
_entity_poly.entity_id
_entity_poly.type
_entity_poly.pdbx_seq_one_letter_code
_entity_poly.pdbx_strand_id
1 'polypeptide(L)'
;MKKIFALTAIILMSFMAFTQNNEKLIPVFDDAGLVIKHQNDKAVVTFKVKASEAQLDACKTNAAKRANFSSLTVSETKDSEGFYTFTVSSTKHTSMDHDKQYFVKVLMSMGMETFMYKGVEYEAQKFPGIVK
;
A
#
# COMPACT_ATOMS: atom_id res chain seq x y z
N MET A 1 -45.74 -17.64 35.18
CA MET A 1 -44.33 -17.53 34.70
C MET A 1 -44.27 -17.96 33.23
N LYS A 2 -44.36 -17.03 32.28
CA LYS A 2 -44.12 -17.29 30.86
C LYS A 2 -42.81 -16.62 30.49
N LYS A 3 -41.75 -17.43 30.36
CA LYS A 3 -40.40 -17.00 30.04
C LYS A 3 -40.22 -16.99 28.51
N ILE A 4 -39.74 -15.85 28.02
CA ILE A 4 -38.74 -15.72 26.95
C ILE A 4 -39.23 -16.16 25.55
N PHE A 5 -39.86 -15.23 24.84
CA PHE A 5 -40.02 -15.25 23.38
C PHE A 5 -39.72 -13.84 22.83
N ALA A 6 -38.46 -13.39 22.93
CA ALA A 6 -38.06 -12.12 22.33
C ALA A 6 -36.53 -11.96 22.20
N LEU A 7 -35.76 -13.04 21.98
CA LEU A 7 -34.29 -12.91 21.94
C LEU A 7 -33.61 -13.67 20.79
N THR A 8 -34.33 -13.88 19.68
CA THR A 8 -33.76 -14.57 18.50
C THR A 8 -33.83 -13.75 17.20
N ALA A 9 -34.35 -12.51 17.24
CA ALA A 9 -34.44 -11.65 16.05
C ALA A 9 -33.35 -10.56 15.95
N ILE A 10 -32.51 -10.37 16.98
CA ILE A 10 -31.51 -9.28 17.00
C ILE A 10 -30.10 -9.75 16.60
N ILE A 11 -29.82 -11.05 16.63
CA ILE A 11 -28.48 -11.57 16.33
C ILE A 11 -28.25 -11.77 14.82
N LEU A 12 -29.29 -11.71 13.98
CA LEU A 12 -29.14 -11.87 12.53
C LEU A 12 -28.92 -10.56 11.76
N MET A 13 -29.08 -9.39 12.38
CA MET A 13 -28.85 -8.09 11.73
C MET A 13 -27.46 -7.49 11.95
N SER A 14 -26.61 -8.12 12.77
CA SER A 14 -25.28 -7.60 13.09
C SER A 14 -24.14 -8.15 12.23
N PHE A 15 -24.42 -9.01 11.24
CA PHE A 15 -23.39 -9.58 10.34
C PHE A 15 -23.51 -9.17 8.87
N MET A 16 -24.45 -8.30 8.50
CA MET A 16 -24.65 -7.87 7.10
C MET A 16 -24.21 -6.43 6.78
N ALA A 17 -23.54 -5.72 7.70
CA ALA A 17 -23.00 -4.40 7.41
C ALA A 17 -21.52 -4.36 7.79
N PHE A 18 -20.66 -3.98 6.84
CA PHE A 18 -19.19 -3.97 6.88
C PHE A 18 -18.46 -5.26 6.46
N THR A 19 -18.96 -5.95 5.43
CA THR A 19 -18.02 -6.36 4.38
C THR A 19 -17.82 -5.16 3.45
N GLN A 20 -17.10 -4.14 3.92
CA GLN A 20 -16.36 -3.31 2.96
C GLN A 20 -15.44 -4.30 2.26
N ASN A 21 -15.78 -4.70 1.04
CA ASN A 21 -14.81 -5.25 0.09
C ASN A 21 -13.75 -4.16 -0.08
N ASN A 22 -12.80 -4.11 0.85
CA ASN A 22 -11.59 -3.32 0.70
C ASN A 22 -10.84 -4.02 -0.42
N GLU A 23 -11.09 -3.58 -1.66
CA GLU A 23 -10.30 -3.98 -2.81
C GLU A 23 -8.83 -3.87 -2.43
N LYS A 24 -8.10 -4.94 -2.68
CA LYS A 24 -6.68 -5.05 -2.36
C LYS A 24 -5.92 -3.90 -3.01
N LEU A 25 -5.13 -3.17 -2.23
CA LEU A 25 -4.24 -2.16 -2.77
C LEU A 25 -2.99 -2.83 -3.33
N ILE A 26 -2.85 -2.79 -4.65
CA ILE A 26 -1.73 -3.41 -5.35
C ILE A 26 -0.89 -2.31 -6.01
N PRO A 27 0.30 -2.00 -5.48
CA PRO A 27 1.25 -1.11 -6.14
C PRO A 27 1.73 -1.73 -7.45
N VAL A 28 1.64 -0.97 -8.53
CA VAL A 28 2.11 -1.30 -9.86
C VAL A 28 3.38 -0.51 -10.14
N PHE A 29 4.47 -1.22 -10.36
CA PHE A 29 5.76 -0.63 -10.71
C PHE A 29 5.93 -0.58 -12.23
N ASP A 30 6.64 0.43 -12.72
CA ASP A 30 6.96 0.57 -14.14
C ASP A 30 7.91 -0.55 -14.60
N ASP A 31 7.64 -1.08 -15.79
CA ASP A 31 8.36 -2.19 -16.40
C ASP A 31 9.64 -1.71 -17.11
N ALA A 32 9.75 -0.41 -17.37
CA ALA A 32 10.77 0.18 -18.26
C ALA A 32 12.14 0.44 -17.60
N GLY A 33 12.37 0.11 -16.33
CA GLY A 33 13.67 0.42 -15.71
C GLY A 33 13.93 -0.10 -14.30
N LEU A 34 14.86 0.59 -13.63
CA LEU A 34 15.17 0.40 -12.21
C LEU A 34 14.01 0.93 -11.37
N VAL A 35 13.49 0.08 -10.49
CA VAL A 35 12.37 0.42 -9.62
C VAL A 35 12.84 1.38 -8.51
N ILE A 36 14.07 1.17 -8.03
CA ILE A 36 14.73 2.06 -7.07
C ILE A 36 15.72 2.93 -7.83
N LYS A 37 15.54 4.24 -7.74
CA LYS A 37 16.46 5.23 -8.29
C LYS A 37 17.18 5.94 -7.15
N HIS A 38 18.48 6.15 -7.28
CA HIS A 38 19.23 7.01 -6.35
C HIS A 38 19.33 8.41 -6.93
N GLN A 39 18.76 9.39 -6.23
CA GLN A 39 18.73 10.80 -6.64
C GLN A 39 19.03 11.70 -5.44
N ASN A 40 20.01 12.59 -5.55
CA ASN A 40 20.38 13.53 -4.49
C ASN A 40 20.60 12.85 -3.12
N ASP A 41 21.35 11.74 -3.11
CA ASP A 41 21.62 10.90 -1.93
C ASP A 41 20.38 10.24 -1.30
N LYS A 42 19.26 10.18 -2.01
CA LYS A 42 18.03 9.52 -1.59
C LYS A 42 17.74 8.31 -2.47
N ALA A 43 17.25 7.24 -1.85
CA ALA A 43 16.61 6.15 -2.59
C ALA A 43 15.15 6.54 -2.85
N VAL A 44 14.74 6.52 -4.11
CA VAL A 44 13.41 6.95 -4.56
C VAL A 44 12.74 5.80 -5.30
N VAL A 45 11.49 5.54 -4.93
CA VAL A 45 10.64 4.56 -5.59
C VAL A 45 9.33 5.21 -5.96
N THR A 46 8.89 4.97 -7.18
CA THR A 46 7.60 5.46 -7.71
C THR A 46 6.75 4.29 -8.17
N PHE A 47 5.48 4.29 -7.80
CA PHE A 47 4.51 3.27 -8.20
C PHE A 47 3.10 3.84 -8.31
N LYS A 48 2.24 3.14 -9.02
CA LYS A 48 0.83 3.48 -9.20
C LYS A 48 -0.05 2.60 -8.33
N VAL A 49 -1.12 3.15 -7.75
CA VAL A 49 -2.13 2.38 -7.00
C VAL A 49 -3.52 2.83 -7.39
N LYS A 50 -4.40 1.88 -7.70
CA LYS A 50 -5.83 2.14 -7.82
C LYS A 50 -6.44 2.08 -6.42
N ALA A 51 -6.95 3.21 -5.95
CA ALA A 51 -7.49 3.36 -4.60
C ALA A 51 -8.71 4.28 -4.59
N SER A 52 -9.62 4.02 -3.66
CA SER A 52 -10.62 5.01 -3.23
C SER A 52 -9.97 6.11 -2.37
N GLU A 53 -10.66 7.23 -2.18
CA GLU A 53 -10.16 8.32 -1.31
C GLU A 53 -9.98 7.87 0.14
N ALA A 54 -10.91 7.07 0.68
CA ALA A 54 -10.80 6.52 2.03
C ALA A 54 -9.56 5.62 2.20
N GLN A 55 -9.26 4.79 1.19
CA GLN A 55 -8.05 3.96 1.19
C GLN A 55 -6.78 4.81 1.06
N LEU A 56 -6.83 5.89 0.27
CA LEU A 56 -5.73 6.83 0.12
C LEU A 56 -5.37 7.51 1.45
N ASP A 57 -6.38 7.97 2.18
CA ASP A 57 -6.20 8.60 3.48
C ASP A 57 -5.62 7.62 4.50
N ALA A 58 -6.12 6.38 4.52
CA ALA A 58 -5.54 5.33 5.34
C ALA A 58 -4.07 5.05 5.01
N CYS A 59 -3.70 5.01 3.71
CA CYS A 59 -2.30 4.86 3.29
C CYS A 59 -1.43 6.00 3.78
N LYS A 60 -1.86 7.25 3.59
CA LYS A 60 -1.14 8.45 4.03
C LYS A 60 -0.92 8.45 5.54
N THR A 61 -1.98 8.17 6.31
CA THR A 61 -1.90 8.09 7.77
C THR A 61 -0.96 6.98 8.23
N ASN A 62 -1.01 5.80 7.62
CA ASN A 62 -0.16 4.69 8.04
C ASN A 62 1.31 4.86 7.61
N ALA A 63 1.56 5.44 6.43
CA ALA A 63 2.91 5.79 5.99
C ALA A 63 3.55 6.85 6.90
N ALA A 64 2.78 7.86 7.34
CA ALA A 64 3.26 8.90 8.24
C ALA A 64 3.79 8.33 9.57
N LYS A 65 3.23 7.23 10.07
CA LYS A 65 3.72 6.52 11.27
C LYS A 65 5.13 5.93 11.09
N ARG A 66 5.63 5.81 9.86
CA ARG A 66 6.95 5.25 9.51
C ARG A 66 7.93 6.29 8.96
N ALA A 67 7.58 7.58 8.98
CA ALA A 67 8.29 8.66 8.31
C ALA A 67 9.66 9.06 8.88
N ASN A 68 10.22 8.32 9.86
CA ASN A 68 11.47 8.71 10.55
C ASN A 68 12.65 8.98 9.60
N PHE A 69 12.66 8.38 8.40
CA PHE A 69 13.68 8.62 7.36
C PHE A 69 13.11 8.59 5.93
N SER A 70 11.80 8.70 5.78
CA SER A 70 11.18 8.73 4.46
C SER A 70 10.04 9.74 4.36
N SER A 71 9.87 10.24 3.14
CA SER A 71 8.72 11.04 2.75
C SER A 71 7.89 10.26 1.74
N LEU A 72 6.57 10.28 1.91
CA LEU A 72 5.61 9.83 0.92
C LEU A 72 4.96 11.05 0.27
N THR A 73 4.99 11.11 -1.05
CA THR A 73 4.22 12.04 -1.87
C THR A 73 3.24 11.24 -2.70
N VAL A 74 2.02 11.75 -2.86
CA VAL A 74 0.98 11.13 -3.69
C VAL A 74 0.45 12.18 -4.66
N SER A 75 0.18 11.81 -5.91
CA SER A 75 -0.44 12.70 -6.89
C SER A 75 -1.80 13.20 -6.37
N GLU A 76 -2.11 14.47 -6.67
CA GLU A 76 -3.37 15.09 -6.25
C GLU A 76 -4.58 14.47 -6.97
N THR A 77 -4.37 14.07 -8.23
CA THR A 77 -5.41 13.49 -9.08
C THR A 77 -5.00 12.10 -9.57
N LYS A 78 -6.01 11.36 -10.03
CA LYS A 78 -5.84 10.09 -10.72
C LYS A 78 -5.40 10.34 -12.16
N ASP A 79 -4.60 9.42 -12.72
CA ASP A 79 -4.36 9.39 -14.15
C ASP A 79 -5.61 8.91 -14.93
N SER A 80 -5.50 8.88 -16.26
CA SER A 80 -6.59 8.44 -17.15
C SER A 80 -7.06 7.00 -16.92
N GLU A 81 -6.24 6.18 -16.26
CA GLU A 81 -6.54 4.78 -15.94
C GLU A 81 -7.11 4.63 -14.51
N GLY A 82 -7.23 5.73 -13.78
CA GLY A 82 -7.79 5.78 -12.44
C GLY A 82 -6.79 5.52 -11.31
N PHE A 83 -5.49 5.59 -11.57
CA PHE A 83 -4.44 5.36 -10.58
C PHE A 83 -3.92 6.65 -9.96
N TYR A 84 -3.61 6.60 -8.67
CA TYR A 84 -2.75 7.60 -8.02
C TYR A 84 -1.28 7.19 -8.15
N THR A 85 -0.40 8.17 -8.35
CA THR A 85 1.05 7.95 -8.34
C THR A 85 1.61 8.24 -6.96
N PHE A 86 2.29 7.26 -6.38
CA PHE A 86 2.99 7.35 -5.10
C PHE A 86 4.48 7.47 -5.35
N THR A 87 5.14 8.37 -4.63
CA THR A 87 6.60 8.49 -4.60
C THR A 87 7.07 8.41 -3.16
N VAL A 88 7.88 7.39 -2.87
CA VAL A 88 8.53 7.21 -1.57
C VAL A 88 10.00 7.54 -1.72
N SER A 89 10.48 8.48 -0.91
CA SER A 89 11.90 8.86 -0.88
C SER A 89 12.46 8.54 0.50
N SER A 90 13.56 7.81 0.56
CA SER A 90 14.31 7.47 1.78
C SER A 90 15.63 8.24 1.80
N THR A 91 15.90 8.95 2.89
CA THR A 91 17.16 9.71 3.08
C THR A 91 18.27 8.88 3.72
N LYS A 92 17.96 7.65 4.17
CA LYS A 92 18.93 6.76 4.80
C LYS A 92 19.39 5.69 3.81
N HIS A 93 20.13 6.14 2.79
CA HIS A 93 20.82 5.21 1.90
C HIS A 93 21.97 4.54 2.68
N THR A 94 22.08 3.22 2.56
CA THR A 94 23.20 2.46 3.16
C THR A 94 23.69 1.40 2.17
N SER A 95 22.76 0.71 1.52
CA SER A 95 23.01 -0.18 0.39
C SER A 95 21.71 -0.38 -0.38
N MET A 96 21.79 -0.88 -1.62
CA MET A 96 20.60 -1.20 -2.41
C MET A 96 19.70 -2.24 -1.69
N ASP A 97 20.28 -3.25 -1.06
CA ASP A 97 19.51 -4.27 -0.33
C ASP A 97 18.79 -3.68 0.89
N HIS A 98 19.46 -2.77 1.62
CA HIS A 98 18.84 -2.07 2.74
C HIS A 98 17.65 -1.22 2.26
N ASP A 99 17.79 -0.52 1.14
CA ASP A 99 16.73 0.28 0.56
C ASP A 99 15.54 -0.60 0.11
N LYS A 100 15.81 -1.71 -0.58
CA LYS A 100 14.79 -2.70 -0.96
C LYS A 100 13.99 -3.18 0.24
N GLN A 101 14.68 -3.61 1.31
CA GLN A 101 14.03 -4.07 2.55
C GLN A 101 13.27 -2.95 3.26
N TYR A 102 13.76 -1.73 3.18
CA TYR A 102 13.05 -0.57 3.71
C TYR A 102 11.73 -0.33 2.96
N PHE A 103 11.74 -0.38 1.62
CA PHE A 103 10.53 -0.20 0.83
C PHE A 103 9.49 -1.29 1.07
N VAL A 104 9.90 -2.54 1.32
CA VAL A 104 8.97 -3.60 1.78
C VAL A 104 8.22 -3.17 3.04
N LYS A 105 8.94 -2.64 4.04
CA LYS A 105 8.31 -2.17 5.29
C LYS A 105 7.34 -1.02 5.06
N VAL A 106 7.64 -0.13 4.11
CA VAL A 106 6.76 0.98 3.73
C VAL A 106 5.49 0.45 3.07
N LEU A 107 5.59 -0.41 2.06
CA LEU A 107 4.44 -1.03 1.39
C LEU A 107 3.52 -1.75 2.40
N MET A 108 4.10 -2.61 3.24
CA MET A 108 3.36 -3.33 4.27
C MET A 108 2.68 -2.39 5.28
N SER A 109 3.32 -1.27 5.63
CA SER A 109 2.70 -0.28 6.51
C SER A 109 1.46 0.39 5.88
N MET A 110 1.43 0.53 4.56
CA MET A 110 0.28 1.05 3.82
C MET A 110 -0.79 -0.02 3.53
N GLY A 111 -0.62 -1.26 4.03
CA GLY A 111 -1.54 -2.37 3.76
C GLY A 111 -1.38 -3.00 2.38
N MET A 112 -0.23 -2.79 1.72
CA MET A 112 0.08 -3.36 0.41
C MET A 112 0.88 -4.64 0.59
N GLU A 113 0.20 -5.79 0.59
CA GLU A 113 0.80 -7.10 0.86
C GLU A 113 1.41 -7.76 -0.39
N THR A 114 1.02 -7.32 -1.57
CA THR A 114 1.60 -7.75 -2.86
C THR A 114 1.94 -6.55 -3.72
N PHE A 115 2.59 -6.80 -4.85
CA PHE A 115 2.85 -5.79 -5.87
C PHE A 115 2.83 -6.40 -7.27
N MET A 116 2.55 -5.57 -8.27
CA MET A 116 2.66 -5.89 -9.69
C MET A 116 3.96 -5.37 -10.26
N TYR A 117 4.69 -6.24 -10.95
CA TYR A 117 5.89 -5.88 -11.71
C TYR A 117 5.96 -6.76 -12.96
N LYS A 118 6.10 -6.14 -14.14
CA LYS A 118 6.13 -6.84 -15.44
C LYS A 118 4.93 -7.72 -15.69
N GLY A 119 3.74 -7.22 -15.31
CA GLY A 119 2.48 -7.93 -15.47
C GLY A 119 2.30 -9.14 -14.53
N VAL A 120 3.18 -9.35 -13.55
CA VAL A 120 3.09 -10.46 -12.59
C VAL A 120 2.95 -9.92 -11.17
N GLU A 121 2.03 -10.54 -10.41
CA GLU A 121 1.82 -10.22 -9.00
C GLU A 121 2.76 -11.04 -8.10
N TYR A 122 3.42 -10.39 -7.15
CA TYR A 122 4.33 -10.99 -6.20
C TYR A 122 4.00 -10.56 -4.77
N GLU A 123 4.31 -11.40 -3.79
CA GLU A 123 4.32 -11.03 -2.37
C GLU A 123 5.32 -9.89 -2.11
N ALA A 124 4.92 -8.88 -1.32
CA ALA A 124 5.76 -7.71 -1.02
C ALA A 124 7.12 -8.11 -0.42
N GLN A 125 7.18 -9.19 0.36
CA GLN A 125 8.41 -9.71 0.96
C GLN A 125 9.43 -10.19 -0.08
N LYS A 126 8.98 -10.57 -1.29
CA LYS A 126 9.84 -11.01 -2.40
C LYS A 126 10.42 -9.84 -3.19
N PHE A 127 9.96 -8.61 -2.95
CA PHE A 127 10.40 -7.40 -3.65
C PHE A 127 11.94 -7.31 -3.82
N PRO A 128 12.77 -7.52 -2.79
CA PRO A 128 14.23 -7.38 -2.93
C PRO A 128 14.86 -8.34 -3.94
N GLY A 129 14.28 -9.53 -4.13
CA GLY A 129 14.74 -10.55 -5.08
C GLY A 129 14.14 -10.44 -6.48
N ILE A 130 13.07 -9.64 -6.65
CA ILE A 130 12.34 -9.51 -7.91
C ILE A 130 12.72 -8.22 -8.63
N VAL A 131 12.71 -7.09 -7.92
CA VAL A 131 12.96 -5.79 -8.55
C VAL A 131 14.44 -5.51 -8.67
N LYS A 132 14.85 -4.94 -9.80
CA LYS A 132 16.22 -4.49 -10.03
C LYS A 132 16.38 -3.07 -9.56
#